data_AF-A0A2D7PNE0-F1
#
_entry.id   AF-A0A2D7PNE0-F1
#
_cell.length_a   1.000
_cell.length_b   1.000
_cell.length_c   1.000
_cell.angle_alpha   90.00
_cell.angle_beta   90.00
_cell.angle_gamma   90.00
#
_symmetry.space_group_name_H-M   'P 1'
#
loop_
_entity.id
_entity.type
_entity.pdbx_description
1 polymer ?
#
loop_
_entity_poly.entity_id
_entity_poly.type
_entity_poly.pdbx_seq_one_letter_code
_entity_poly.pdbx_strand_id
1 'polypeptide(L)'
;MRGLFGLAMVGVIGAGAFWVWQRFEGQPPQIEAPQSILLGAEPQTIKIRIADEDSGLRLASVRLLDQTGSKTLLENTYPGSLSQGGAPGTRVQSLDWVLDAEQLGVPDGQATLVIDTRDWSWRDGFSGNRTERSIPVTVDTQPPSVRVVSGLTYVYRGGSGAAVYEVDPESQRDGVQVGEAFFPGYPHPAGATNRRIALFSIPVDAQPKVPVQVVAADAARNQKSVRFPARVLERVFRKSELPLSDAFIDQVAVPLAEGADLSASDPAETFQAVNETLRARNEATIQERLEGGSEQPLWTGAFQQWPGSQVMSRFAEHRTYVYRGEPISEARHYGFDLAATAHAPVTAAGAGRVILAEDLGLYGNCVIIDHGLGLASLYGHLSALDVAVGDDVVQGQPIGNSGDTGLAAGDHLHFAFIVGERYVDPLEWWDPKWVRSHIGVRLER
;
A
#
# COMPACT_ATOMS: atom_id res chain seq x y z
N MET A 1 -54.58 -42.92 -40.24
CA MET A 1 -53.18 -43.24 -39.88
C MET A 1 -52.17 -42.98 -41.02
N ARG A 2 -52.42 -42.06 -41.97
CA ARG A 2 -51.43 -41.70 -43.02
C ARG A 2 -50.80 -40.31 -42.83
N GLY A 3 -51.43 -39.41 -42.06
CA GLY A 3 -50.86 -38.10 -41.70
C GLY A 3 -49.80 -38.14 -40.60
N LEU A 4 -49.87 -39.12 -39.67
CA LEU A 4 -48.92 -39.22 -38.56
C LEU A 4 -47.52 -39.71 -39.00
N PHE A 5 -47.44 -40.58 -40.01
CA PHE A 5 -46.17 -41.13 -40.51
C PHE A 5 -45.38 -40.11 -41.34
N GLY A 6 -46.05 -39.27 -42.13
CA GLY A 6 -45.40 -38.19 -42.88
C GLY A 6 -44.83 -37.10 -41.98
N LEU A 7 -45.56 -36.73 -40.91
CA LEU A 7 -45.10 -35.75 -39.90
C LEU A 7 -43.96 -36.30 -39.03
N ALA A 8 -43.99 -37.58 -38.65
CA ALA A 8 -42.90 -38.21 -37.92
C ALA A 8 -41.61 -38.29 -38.76
N MET A 9 -41.72 -38.56 -40.06
CA MET A 9 -40.57 -38.65 -40.97
C MET A 9 -39.95 -37.28 -41.27
N VAL A 10 -40.76 -36.22 -41.42
CA VAL A 10 -40.27 -34.84 -41.52
C VAL A 10 -39.66 -34.37 -40.19
N GLY A 11 -40.20 -34.80 -39.05
CA GLY A 11 -39.62 -34.55 -37.74
C GLY A 11 -38.26 -35.23 -37.53
N VAL A 12 -38.07 -36.45 -38.03
CA VAL A 12 -36.79 -37.17 -37.94
C VAL A 12 -35.75 -36.62 -38.93
N ILE A 13 -36.15 -36.25 -40.14
CA ILE A 13 -35.26 -35.60 -41.12
C ILE A 13 -34.93 -34.18 -40.66
N GLY A 14 -35.89 -33.44 -40.09
CA GLY A 14 -35.67 -32.12 -39.50
C GLY A 14 -34.79 -32.19 -38.26
N ALA A 15 -35.00 -33.17 -37.37
CA ALA A 15 -34.12 -33.42 -36.22
C ALA A 15 -32.73 -33.88 -36.66
N GLY A 16 -32.62 -34.71 -37.70
CA GLY A 16 -31.34 -35.14 -38.26
C GLY A 16 -30.60 -34.01 -38.98
N ALA A 17 -31.30 -33.18 -39.75
CA ALA A 17 -30.74 -32.01 -40.42
C ALA A 17 -30.36 -30.92 -39.40
N PHE A 18 -31.18 -30.71 -38.37
CA PHE A 18 -30.87 -29.83 -37.24
C PHE A 18 -29.69 -30.36 -36.43
N TRP A 19 -29.61 -31.66 -36.19
CA TRP A 19 -28.49 -32.29 -35.50
C TRP A 19 -27.20 -32.17 -36.32
N VAL A 20 -27.23 -32.41 -37.64
CA VAL A 20 -26.08 -32.17 -38.53
C VAL A 20 -25.72 -30.68 -38.56
N TRP A 21 -26.71 -29.80 -38.66
CA TRP A 21 -26.52 -28.34 -38.67
C TRP A 21 -25.87 -27.84 -37.37
N GLN A 22 -26.29 -28.34 -36.21
CA GLN A 22 -25.65 -28.08 -34.91
C GLN A 22 -24.19 -28.56 -34.83
N ARG A 23 -23.76 -29.55 -35.63
CA ARG A 23 -22.34 -29.96 -35.70
C ARG A 23 -21.51 -29.09 -36.65
N PHE A 24 -22.19 -28.34 -37.53
CA PHE A 24 -21.61 -27.34 -38.43
C PHE A 24 -21.75 -25.91 -37.89
N GLU A 25 -22.46 -25.67 -36.81
CA GLU A 25 -22.59 -24.36 -36.15
C GLU A 25 -21.76 -24.38 -34.85
N GLY A 26 -20.76 -23.54 -34.61
CA GLY A 26 -20.11 -22.56 -35.49
C GLY A 26 -19.27 -21.52 -34.75
N GLN A 27 -19.34 -21.46 -33.42
CA GLN A 27 -18.50 -20.58 -32.61
C GLN A 27 -17.15 -21.28 -32.39
N PRO A 28 -16.02 -20.63 -32.70
CA PRO A 28 -14.71 -21.18 -32.38
C PRO A 28 -14.44 -21.06 -30.87
N PRO A 29 -13.53 -21.88 -30.30
CA PRO A 29 -13.16 -21.78 -28.90
C PRO A 29 -12.76 -20.36 -28.50
N GLN A 30 -13.15 -19.93 -27.31
CA GLN A 30 -12.77 -18.65 -26.75
C GLN A 30 -11.57 -18.81 -25.83
N ILE A 31 -10.61 -17.89 -25.95
CA ILE A 31 -9.40 -17.84 -25.12
C ILE A 31 -9.40 -16.52 -24.35
N GLU A 32 -9.61 -16.60 -23.04
CA GLU A 32 -9.41 -15.51 -22.09
C GLU A 32 -8.01 -15.63 -21.49
N ALA A 33 -7.17 -14.63 -21.75
CA ALA A 33 -5.80 -14.56 -21.28
C ALA A 33 -5.37 -13.08 -21.18
N PRO A 34 -4.25 -12.77 -20.48
CA PRO A 34 -3.69 -11.43 -20.45
C PRO A 34 -3.40 -10.87 -21.85
N GLN A 35 -3.33 -9.54 -21.95
CA GLN A 35 -2.96 -8.87 -23.20
C GLN A 35 -1.46 -8.97 -23.47
N SER A 36 -0.64 -8.94 -22.42
CA SER A 36 0.81 -9.11 -22.44
C SER A 36 1.27 -9.73 -21.13
N ILE A 37 2.48 -10.25 -21.13
CA ILE A 37 3.12 -10.87 -19.95
C ILE A 37 4.50 -10.24 -19.78
N LEU A 38 4.82 -9.80 -18.56
CA LEU A 38 6.17 -9.37 -18.18
C LEU A 38 6.70 -10.34 -17.13
N LEU A 39 7.68 -11.15 -17.49
CA LEU A 39 8.28 -12.16 -16.62
C LEU A 39 9.57 -11.64 -16.03
N GLY A 40 9.64 -11.68 -14.69
CA GLY A 40 10.85 -11.44 -13.91
C GLY A 40 11.63 -12.71 -13.62
N ALA A 41 12.65 -12.57 -12.78
CA ALA A 41 13.40 -13.67 -12.20
C ALA A 41 12.55 -14.55 -11.28
N GLU A 42 11.56 -13.98 -10.59
CA GLU A 42 10.65 -14.76 -9.75
C GLU A 42 9.48 -15.35 -10.57
N PRO A 43 9.07 -16.60 -10.28
CA PRO A 43 7.93 -17.22 -10.94
C PRO A 43 6.62 -16.41 -10.80
N GLN A 44 5.82 -16.42 -11.85
CA GLN A 44 4.57 -15.69 -11.94
C GLN A 44 3.41 -16.60 -12.31
N THR A 45 2.30 -16.52 -11.58
CA THR A 45 1.08 -17.27 -11.92
C THR A 45 0.25 -16.50 -12.94
N ILE A 46 -0.05 -17.13 -14.06
CA ILE A 46 -0.86 -16.59 -15.14
C ILE A 46 -2.12 -17.41 -15.29
N LYS A 47 -3.25 -16.72 -15.37
CA LYS A 47 -4.56 -17.35 -15.56
C LYS A 47 -4.91 -17.37 -17.04
N ILE A 48 -5.15 -18.56 -17.57
CA ILE A 48 -5.64 -18.77 -18.93
C ILE A 48 -6.92 -19.58 -18.83
N ARG A 49 -8.00 -19.10 -19.46
CA ARG A 49 -9.25 -19.83 -19.58
C ARG A 49 -9.54 -20.07 -21.06
N ILE A 50 -9.79 -21.32 -21.40
CA ILE A 50 -10.16 -21.76 -22.73
C ILE A 50 -11.54 -22.39 -22.63
N ALA A 51 -12.50 -21.95 -23.44
CA ALA A 51 -13.87 -22.41 -23.38
C ALA A 51 -14.45 -22.67 -24.77
N ASP A 52 -15.19 -23.78 -24.90
CA ASP A 52 -16.05 -24.09 -26.04
C ASP A 52 -17.34 -24.70 -25.50
N GLU A 53 -18.39 -23.89 -25.37
CA GLU A 53 -19.65 -24.30 -24.75
C GLU A 53 -20.51 -25.19 -25.65
N ASP A 54 -20.25 -25.18 -26.96
CA ASP A 54 -21.04 -25.88 -27.96
C ASP A 54 -20.53 -27.31 -28.19
N SER A 55 -19.40 -27.44 -28.88
CA SER A 55 -18.90 -28.72 -29.37
C SER A 55 -17.87 -29.37 -28.44
N GLY A 56 -17.34 -28.61 -27.47
CA GLY A 56 -16.33 -29.02 -26.52
C GLY A 56 -14.91 -28.98 -27.09
N LEU A 57 -13.92 -28.76 -26.21
CA LEU A 57 -12.51 -28.71 -26.60
C LEU A 57 -12.04 -30.09 -27.08
N ARG A 58 -11.16 -30.09 -28.08
CA ARG A 58 -10.47 -31.27 -28.64
C ARG A 58 -8.97 -31.23 -28.38
N LEU A 59 -8.36 -30.07 -28.57
CA LEU A 59 -6.94 -29.83 -28.37
C LEU A 59 -6.75 -28.45 -27.76
N ALA A 60 -5.84 -28.34 -26.79
CA ALA A 60 -5.25 -27.07 -26.39
C ALA A 60 -3.74 -27.26 -26.31
N SER A 61 -3.00 -26.48 -27.09
CA SER A 61 -1.54 -26.43 -27.03
C SER A 61 -1.08 -25.02 -26.69
N VAL A 62 0.00 -24.94 -25.91
CA VAL A 62 0.67 -23.69 -25.62
C VAL A 62 2.12 -23.81 -26.02
N ARG A 63 2.55 -22.89 -26.88
CA ARG A 63 3.91 -22.81 -27.40
C ARG A 63 4.50 -21.47 -27.04
N LEU A 64 5.80 -21.44 -26.81
CA LEU A 64 6.56 -20.21 -26.67
C LEU A 64 7.47 -20.06 -27.87
N LEU A 65 7.41 -18.90 -28.50
CA LEU A 65 8.22 -18.53 -29.64
C LEU A 65 9.18 -17.42 -29.20
N ASP A 66 10.47 -17.62 -29.40
CA ASP A 66 11.50 -16.63 -29.14
C ASP A 66 12.49 -16.58 -30.32
N GLN A 67 13.65 -15.93 -30.14
CA GLN A 67 14.68 -15.84 -31.17
C GLN A 67 15.39 -17.18 -31.47
N THR A 68 15.28 -18.16 -30.57
CA THR A 68 15.93 -19.48 -30.66
C THR A 68 15.02 -20.53 -31.31
N GLY A 69 13.69 -20.34 -31.27
CA GLY A 69 12.72 -21.18 -31.97
C GLY A 69 11.37 -21.26 -31.28
N SER A 70 10.65 -22.36 -31.54
CA SER A 70 9.35 -22.66 -30.92
C SER A 70 9.50 -23.84 -29.95
N LYS A 71 9.12 -23.64 -28.68
CA LYS A 71 9.09 -24.67 -27.64
C LYS A 71 7.65 -24.94 -27.21
N THR A 72 7.20 -26.20 -27.32
CA THR A 72 5.89 -26.60 -26.79
C THR A 72 5.99 -26.74 -25.27
N LEU A 73 5.13 -26.02 -24.56
CA LEU A 73 5.11 -25.98 -23.10
C LEU A 73 3.98 -26.82 -22.50
N LEU A 74 2.85 -26.87 -23.20
CA LEU A 74 1.69 -27.68 -22.82
C LEU A 74 1.03 -28.20 -24.09
N GLU A 75 0.57 -29.45 -24.05
CA GLU A 75 -0.31 -29.99 -25.08
C GLU A 75 -1.28 -30.97 -24.43
N ASN A 76 -2.57 -30.61 -24.42
CA ASN A 76 -3.64 -31.41 -23.85
C ASN A 76 -4.64 -31.79 -24.94
N THR A 77 -5.00 -33.07 -24.96
CA THR A 77 -6.09 -33.59 -25.79
C THR A 77 -7.29 -33.91 -24.91
N TYR A 78 -8.47 -33.62 -25.42
CA TYR A 78 -9.71 -33.74 -24.66
C TYR A 78 -10.60 -34.83 -25.27
N PRO A 79 -11.13 -35.76 -24.44
CA PRO A 79 -11.91 -36.89 -24.94
C PRO A 79 -13.21 -36.44 -25.60
N GLY A 80 -13.58 -37.12 -26.68
CA GLY A 80 -14.77 -36.82 -27.47
C GLY A 80 -14.85 -37.68 -28.72
N SER A 81 -15.85 -37.41 -29.55
CA SER A 81 -15.99 -38.05 -30.87
C SER A 81 -16.63 -37.12 -31.88
N LEU A 82 -16.40 -37.39 -33.16
CA LEU A 82 -17.07 -36.65 -34.23
C LEU A 82 -18.60 -36.84 -34.17
N SER A 83 -19.13 -37.96 -33.68
CA SER A 83 -20.58 -38.11 -33.57
C SER A 83 -21.17 -37.40 -32.34
N GLN A 84 -20.48 -37.36 -31.19
CA GLN A 84 -21.06 -36.89 -29.92
C GLN A 84 -20.49 -35.55 -29.41
N GLY A 85 -19.45 -35.01 -30.04
CA GLY A 85 -18.72 -33.84 -29.53
C GLY A 85 -17.75 -34.21 -28.39
N GLY A 86 -17.28 -33.19 -27.66
CA GLY A 86 -16.49 -33.34 -26.45
C GLY A 86 -17.29 -33.97 -25.31
N ALA A 87 -16.61 -34.77 -24.47
CA ALA A 87 -17.21 -35.40 -23.32
C ALA A 87 -17.69 -34.38 -22.25
N PRO A 88 -18.64 -34.74 -21.37
CA PRO A 88 -19.05 -33.87 -20.26
C PRO A 88 -17.83 -33.41 -19.43
N GLY A 89 -17.69 -32.10 -19.23
CA GLY A 89 -16.57 -31.50 -18.50
C GLY A 89 -15.39 -31.01 -19.34
N THR A 90 -15.39 -31.21 -20.68
CA THR A 90 -14.32 -30.71 -21.57
C THR A 90 -14.63 -29.35 -22.21
N ARG A 91 -15.71 -28.70 -21.77
CA ARG A 91 -16.18 -27.41 -22.33
C ARG A 91 -15.38 -26.21 -21.83
N VAL A 92 -14.75 -26.32 -20.67
CA VAL A 92 -13.97 -25.23 -20.08
C VAL A 92 -12.70 -25.82 -19.45
N GLN A 93 -11.56 -25.27 -19.83
CA GLN A 93 -10.28 -25.47 -19.16
C GLN A 93 -9.86 -24.16 -18.52
N SER A 94 -9.52 -24.19 -17.23
CA SER A 94 -8.78 -23.11 -16.58
C SER A 94 -7.38 -23.60 -16.22
N LEU A 95 -6.38 -22.77 -16.48
CA LEU A 95 -4.98 -23.02 -16.17
C LEU A 95 -4.49 -21.88 -15.28
N ASP A 96 -4.17 -22.22 -14.03
CA ASP A 96 -3.37 -21.36 -13.15
C ASP A 96 -1.92 -21.76 -13.33
N TRP A 97 -1.28 -21.19 -14.35
CA TRP A 97 0.02 -21.63 -14.80
C TRP A 97 1.13 -20.78 -14.19
N VAL A 98 1.99 -21.41 -13.40
CA VAL A 98 3.22 -20.80 -12.90
C VAL A 98 4.25 -20.78 -14.03
N LEU A 99 4.54 -19.60 -14.57
CA LEU A 99 5.64 -19.36 -15.51
C LEU A 99 6.89 -18.96 -14.75
N ASP A 100 7.99 -19.63 -15.05
CA ASP A 100 9.31 -19.38 -14.51
C ASP A 100 10.27 -19.19 -15.69
N ALA A 101 10.88 -18.02 -15.81
CA ALA A 101 11.75 -17.67 -16.92
C ALA A 101 12.93 -18.66 -17.07
N GLU A 102 13.49 -19.15 -15.96
CA GLU A 102 14.59 -20.10 -15.95
C GLU A 102 14.14 -21.47 -16.48
N GLN A 103 12.99 -21.98 -16.03
CA GLN A 103 12.42 -23.25 -16.51
C GLN A 103 11.99 -23.18 -17.98
N LEU A 104 11.51 -22.02 -18.41
CA LEU A 104 11.20 -21.77 -19.81
C LEU A 104 12.48 -21.79 -20.66
N GLY A 105 13.64 -21.45 -20.09
CA GLY A 105 14.94 -21.48 -20.75
C GLY A 105 15.07 -20.40 -21.81
N VAL A 106 14.41 -19.26 -21.61
CA VAL A 106 14.28 -18.17 -22.57
C VAL A 106 15.21 -17.04 -22.12
N PRO A 107 16.05 -16.48 -23.00
CA PRO A 107 16.88 -15.34 -22.63
C PRO A 107 16.04 -14.09 -22.38
N ASP A 108 16.60 -13.12 -21.65
CA ASP A 108 16.01 -11.78 -21.54
C ASP A 108 15.72 -11.19 -22.93
N GLY A 109 14.55 -10.57 -23.08
CA GLY A 109 14.10 -9.98 -24.33
C GLY A 109 12.65 -10.30 -24.67
N GLN A 110 12.34 -10.28 -25.97
CA GLN A 110 10.99 -10.47 -26.49
C GLN A 110 10.73 -11.93 -26.88
N ALA A 111 9.61 -12.46 -26.45
CA ALA A 111 9.05 -13.75 -26.81
C ALA A 111 7.54 -13.63 -27.06
N THR A 112 6.91 -14.70 -27.54
CA THR A 112 5.47 -14.74 -27.81
C THR A 112 4.90 -16.08 -27.36
N LEU A 113 3.93 -16.03 -26.46
CA LEU A 113 3.17 -17.20 -26.05
C LEU A 113 2.01 -17.39 -27.02
N VAL A 114 1.99 -18.50 -27.74
CA VAL A 114 0.94 -18.85 -28.69
C VAL A 114 0.09 -19.95 -28.09
N ILE A 115 -1.16 -19.62 -27.82
CA ILE A 115 -2.19 -20.57 -27.37
C ILE A 115 -2.99 -20.97 -28.61
N ASP A 116 -2.93 -22.25 -28.97
CA ASP A 116 -3.65 -22.81 -30.11
C ASP A 116 -4.64 -23.87 -29.63
N THR A 117 -5.91 -23.70 -30.01
CA THR A 117 -7.00 -24.55 -29.52
C THR A 117 -7.91 -24.98 -30.65
N ARG A 118 -8.46 -26.19 -30.53
CA ARG A 118 -9.42 -26.74 -31.49
C ARG A 118 -10.59 -27.40 -30.78
N ASP A 119 -11.73 -27.40 -31.45
CA ASP A 119 -12.97 -28.01 -30.97
C ASP A 119 -13.30 -29.35 -31.68
N TRP A 120 -14.44 -29.95 -31.32
CA TRP A 120 -14.96 -31.18 -31.94
C TRP A 120 -16.02 -30.93 -33.03
N SER A 121 -16.12 -29.72 -33.58
CA SER A 121 -17.05 -29.40 -34.67
C SER A 121 -16.62 -30.03 -36.00
N TRP A 122 -17.52 -30.07 -36.98
CA TRP A 122 -17.25 -30.64 -38.30
C TRP A 122 -16.67 -29.63 -39.30
N ARG A 123 -16.35 -28.43 -38.82
CA ARG A 123 -15.70 -27.36 -39.59
C ARG A 123 -14.26 -27.75 -39.97
N ASP A 124 -13.72 -27.05 -40.97
CA ASP A 124 -12.38 -27.28 -41.54
C ASP A 124 -12.09 -28.75 -41.88
N GLY A 125 -13.04 -29.40 -42.56
CA GLY A 125 -12.91 -30.79 -42.99
C GLY A 125 -12.85 -31.78 -41.82
N PHE A 126 -13.75 -31.64 -40.84
CA PHE A 126 -13.81 -32.45 -39.61
C PHE A 126 -12.62 -32.27 -38.65
N SER A 127 -11.85 -31.20 -38.85
CA SER A 127 -10.71 -30.86 -38.00
C SER A 127 -11.09 -29.99 -36.80
N GLY A 128 -12.33 -29.48 -36.77
CA GLY A 128 -12.82 -28.55 -35.76
C GLY A 128 -12.46 -27.10 -36.08
N ASN A 129 -13.19 -26.14 -35.50
CA ASN A 129 -12.80 -24.75 -35.53
C ASN A 129 -11.49 -24.56 -34.74
N ARG A 130 -10.70 -23.59 -35.16
CA ARG A 130 -9.41 -23.27 -34.54
C ARG A 130 -9.41 -21.83 -34.04
N THR A 131 -8.94 -21.65 -32.80
CA THR A 131 -8.61 -20.33 -32.26
C THR A 131 -7.16 -20.31 -31.85
N GLU A 132 -6.41 -19.37 -32.41
CA GLU A 132 -5.04 -19.08 -32.04
C GLU A 132 -4.98 -17.68 -31.42
N ARG A 133 -4.33 -17.56 -30.27
CA ARG A 133 -4.06 -16.28 -29.61
C ARG A 133 -2.58 -16.16 -29.32
N SER A 134 -1.98 -15.08 -29.83
CA SER A 134 -0.59 -14.71 -29.58
C SER A 134 -0.53 -13.64 -28.49
N ILE A 135 0.23 -13.88 -27.44
CA ILE A 135 0.41 -12.98 -26.30
C ILE A 135 1.89 -12.58 -26.27
N PRO A 136 2.20 -11.28 -26.40
CA PRO A 136 3.57 -10.80 -26.21
C PRO A 136 4.08 -11.12 -24.81
N VAL A 137 5.28 -11.67 -24.72
CA VAL A 137 6.00 -11.95 -23.47
C VAL A 137 7.29 -11.15 -23.51
N THR A 138 7.49 -10.27 -22.54
CA THR A 138 8.80 -9.67 -22.28
C THR A 138 9.41 -10.38 -21.08
N VAL A 139 10.62 -10.90 -21.23
CA VAL A 139 11.40 -11.51 -20.17
C VAL A 139 12.48 -10.51 -19.76
N ASP A 140 12.47 -10.11 -18.49
CA ASP A 140 13.47 -9.24 -17.89
C ASP A 140 13.80 -9.79 -16.51
N THR A 141 14.91 -10.51 -16.40
CA THR A 141 15.37 -11.11 -15.13
C THR A 141 16.38 -10.24 -14.38
N GLN A 142 16.70 -9.04 -14.89
CA GLN A 142 17.76 -8.21 -14.33
C GLN A 142 17.22 -7.29 -13.25
N PRO A 143 17.75 -7.35 -12.02
CA PRO A 143 17.31 -6.43 -10.96
C PRO A 143 17.76 -5.00 -11.25
N PRO A 144 16.98 -3.99 -10.79
CA PRO A 144 17.31 -2.59 -11.01
C PRO A 144 18.63 -2.21 -10.37
N SER A 145 19.33 -1.23 -10.98
CA SER A 145 20.54 -0.67 -10.40
C SER A 145 20.22 0.22 -9.19
N VAL A 146 21.00 0.08 -8.11
CA VAL A 146 20.85 0.88 -6.89
C VAL A 146 22.23 1.28 -6.38
N ARG A 147 22.46 2.58 -6.18
CA ARG A 147 23.70 3.12 -5.61
C ARG A 147 23.41 4.12 -4.50
N VAL A 148 23.83 3.81 -3.27
CA VAL A 148 23.76 4.75 -2.16
C VAL A 148 24.79 5.87 -2.37
N VAL A 149 24.34 7.12 -2.32
CA VAL A 149 25.18 8.31 -2.53
C VAL A 149 25.52 9.00 -1.20
N SER A 150 24.54 9.15 -0.31
CA SER A 150 24.78 9.76 1.01
C SER A 150 25.56 8.82 1.93
N GLY A 151 26.44 9.39 2.76
CA GLY A 151 27.29 8.65 3.69
C GLY A 151 26.61 8.25 5.01
N LEU A 152 27.46 7.89 5.99
CA LEU A 152 27.06 7.45 7.33
C LEU A 152 26.07 8.42 7.98
N THR A 153 24.94 7.89 8.45
CA THR A 153 23.89 8.67 9.13
C THR A 153 23.63 8.08 10.51
N TYR A 154 23.61 8.92 11.55
CA TYR A 154 23.25 8.50 12.90
C TYR A 154 21.76 8.79 13.10
N VAL A 155 21.00 7.80 13.54
CA VAL A 155 19.55 7.94 13.71
C VAL A 155 19.14 7.28 15.01
N TYR A 156 18.43 8.01 15.87
CA TYR A 156 17.88 7.45 17.10
C TYR A 156 16.68 6.55 16.81
N ARG A 157 16.44 5.55 17.67
CA ARG A 157 15.17 4.83 17.68
C ARG A 157 14.03 5.81 17.97
N GLY A 158 13.04 5.84 17.09
CA GLY A 158 11.96 6.83 17.02
C GLY A 158 12.40 8.19 16.48
N GLY A 159 13.54 8.28 15.81
CA GLY A 159 14.05 9.47 15.15
C GLY A 159 14.06 9.31 13.64
N SER A 160 14.48 10.37 12.95
CA SER A 160 14.44 10.53 11.51
C SER A 160 15.83 10.48 10.87
N GLY A 161 15.87 10.11 9.60
CA GLY A 161 17.05 10.17 8.76
C GLY A 161 16.65 10.48 7.33
N ALA A 162 17.66 10.76 6.50
CA ALA A 162 17.47 10.92 5.07
C ALA A 162 18.55 10.14 4.32
N ALA A 163 18.13 9.45 3.25
CA ALA A 163 18.99 8.71 2.35
C ALA A 163 18.93 9.35 0.97
N VAL A 164 20.10 9.58 0.36
CA VAL A 164 20.22 9.98 -1.04
C VAL A 164 20.87 8.83 -1.80
N TYR A 165 20.25 8.45 -2.90
CA TYR A 165 20.68 7.32 -3.71
C TYR A 165 20.34 7.55 -5.19
N GLU A 166 20.96 6.77 -6.06
CA GLU A 166 20.64 6.70 -7.48
C GLU A 166 20.00 5.35 -7.76
N VAL A 167 19.00 5.35 -8.63
CA VAL A 167 18.25 4.16 -9.02
C VAL A 167 18.04 4.15 -10.53
N ASP A 168 17.81 2.97 -11.11
CA ASP A 168 17.36 2.84 -12.49
C ASP A 168 16.07 3.66 -12.71
N PRO A 169 16.01 4.58 -13.71
CA PRO A 169 14.81 5.36 -14.02
C PRO A 169 13.55 4.53 -14.29
N GLU A 170 13.68 3.26 -14.70
CA GLU A 170 12.55 2.38 -14.99
C GLU A 170 11.98 1.69 -13.73
N SER A 171 12.59 1.92 -12.56
CA SER A 171 12.13 1.37 -11.28
C SER A 171 10.73 1.88 -10.95
N GLN A 172 9.82 0.94 -10.68
CA GLN A 172 8.42 1.24 -10.33
C GLN A 172 8.26 1.58 -8.86
N ARG A 173 9.15 1.05 -8.01
CA ARG A 173 9.12 1.28 -6.57
C ARG A 173 10.54 1.33 -6.04
N ASP A 174 10.86 2.40 -5.32
CA ASP A 174 12.14 2.55 -4.65
C ASP A 174 11.98 3.31 -3.33
N GLY A 175 12.90 3.11 -2.40
CA GLY A 175 12.83 3.74 -1.08
C GLY A 175 13.80 3.15 -0.08
N VAL A 176 13.60 3.51 1.19
CA VAL A 176 14.34 2.96 2.32
C VAL A 176 13.47 1.96 3.07
N GLN A 177 13.96 0.75 3.25
CA GLN A 177 13.36 -0.29 4.09
C GLN A 177 14.07 -0.33 5.45
N VAL A 178 13.30 -0.22 6.54
CA VAL A 178 13.75 -0.35 7.94
C VAL A 178 12.94 -1.44 8.63
N GLY A 179 13.50 -2.65 8.70
CA GLY A 179 12.72 -3.81 9.15
C GLY A 179 11.52 -4.01 8.22
N GLU A 180 10.30 -3.93 8.75
CA GLU A 180 9.06 -4.03 7.98
C GLU A 180 8.56 -2.67 7.45
N ALA A 181 9.05 -1.56 7.99
CA ALA A 181 8.63 -0.23 7.55
C ALA A 181 9.32 0.17 6.24
N PHE A 182 8.53 0.61 5.26
CA PHE A 182 9.01 1.13 3.98
C PHE A 182 8.77 2.63 3.90
N PHE A 183 9.77 3.37 3.44
CA PHE A 183 9.72 4.81 3.24
C PHE A 183 9.99 5.11 1.77
N PRO A 184 9.01 5.66 1.01
CA PRO A 184 9.16 5.91 -0.41
C PRO A 184 10.32 6.84 -0.76
N GLY A 185 10.94 6.59 -1.90
CA GLY A 185 11.83 7.51 -2.57
C GLY A 185 11.05 8.58 -3.33
N TYR A 186 11.60 9.79 -3.36
CA TYR A 186 11.09 10.92 -4.12
C TYR A 186 12.17 11.48 -5.04
N PRO A 187 11.82 12.16 -6.13
CA PRO A 187 12.80 12.84 -6.97
C PRO A 187 13.63 13.81 -6.14
N HIS A 188 14.96 13.74 -6.28
CA HIS A 188 15.84 14.62 -5.53
C HIS A 188 15.65 16.10 -5.98
N PRO A 189 15.44 17.06 -5.06
CA PRO A 189 15.16 18.46 -5.42
C PRO A 189 16.23 19.14 -6.29
N ALA A 190 17.49 18.71 -6.18
CA ALA A 190 18.60 19.19 -7.02
C ALA A 190 18.56 18.72 -8.50
N GLY A 191 17.55 17.96 -8.93
CA GLY A 191 17.17 17.86 -10.36
C GLY A 191 17.87 16.80 -11.23
N ALA A 192 18.63 15.85 -10.67
CA ALA A 192 19.12 14.70 -11.43
C ALA A 192 18.03 13.61 -11.54
N THR A 193 17.69 13.19 -12.76
CA THR A 193 16.52 12.33 -13.05
C THR A 193 16.56 10.97 -12.38
N ASN A 194 17.74 10.37 -12.22
CA ASN A 194 17.93 9.07 -11.58
C ASN A 194 18.22 9.18 -10.07
N ARG A 195 18.28 10.41 -9.53
CA ARG A 195 18.63 10.66 -8.14
C ARG A 195 17.39 10.82 -7.29
N ARG A 196 17.40 10.12 -6.16
CA ARG A 196 16.27 10.00 -5.25
C ARG A 196 16.67 10.45 -3.85
N ILE A 197 15.69 10.90 -3.09
CA ILE A 197 15.79 11.12 -1.65
C ILE A 197 14.63 10.42 -0.96
N ALA A 198 14.91 9.76 0.15
CA ALA A 198 13.89 9.20 1.04
C ALA A 198 14.15 9.71 2.46
N LEU A 199 13.14 10.35 3.06
CA LEU A 199 13.10 10.52 4.50
C LEU A 199 12.68 9.18 5.11
N PHE A 200 13.35 8.75 6.17
CA PHE A 200 13.02 7.51 6.85
C PHE A 200 13.04 7.67 8.36
N SER A 201 12.42 6.73 9.07
CA SER A 201 12.44 6.66 10.53
C SER A 201 13.00 5.31 10.97
N ILE A 202 13.64 5.29 12.15
CA ILE A 202 13.81 4.03 12.89
C ILE A 202 12.58 3.89 13.79
N PRO A 203 11.66 2.94 13.56
CA PRO A 203 10.47 2.81 14.39
C PRO A 203 10.78 2.67 15.89
N VAL A 204 9.88 3.18 16.75
CA VAL A 204 10.05 3.16 18.22
C VAL A 204 10.17 1.73 18.78
N ASP A 205 9.53 0.78 18.12
CA ASP A 205 9.53 -0.66 18.40
C ASP A 205 10.60 -1.44 17.64
N ALA A 206 11.45 -0.77 16.86
CA ALA A 206 12.50 -1.45 16.11
C ALA A 206 13.54 -2.12 17.02
N GLN A 207 14.04 -3.28 16.57
CA GLN A 207 15.09 -4.01 17.25
C GLN A 207 16.44 -3.23 17.19
N PRO A 208 17.34 -3.37 18.18
CA PRO A 208 18.61 -2.61 18.27
C PRO A 208 19.59 -2.70 17.08
N LYS A 209 19.37 -3.63 16.15
CA LYS A 209 20.18 -3.83 14.94
C LYS A 209 19.33 -3.95 13.68
N VAL A 210 18.17 -3.27 13.67
CA VAL A 210 17.28 -3.27 12.51
C VAL A 210 18.07 -2.88 11.25
N PRO A 211 18.03 -3.68 10.19
CA PRO A 211 18.72 -3.35 8.95
C PRO A 211 18.04 -2.16 8.29
N VAL A 212 18.85 -1.22 7.80
CA VAL A 212 18.40 -0.11 6.95
C VAL A 212 18.96 -0.35 5.56
N GLN A 213 18.08 -0.44 4.57
CA GLN A 213 18.43 -0.79 3.20
C GLN A 213 17.74 0.16 2.23
N VAL A 214 18.43 0.58 1.19
CA VAL A 214 17.77 1.14 0.01
C VAL A 214 17.31 -0.04 -0.83
N VAL A 215 16.04 -0.05 -1.20
CA VAL A 215 15.43 -1.09 -2.01
C VAL A 215 14.86 -0.48 -3.27
N ALA A 216 14.94 -1.20 -4.38
CA ALA A 216 14.28 -0.86 -5.63
C ALA A 216 13.70 -2.11 -6.27
N ALA A 217 12.56 -1.96 -6.93
CA ALA A 217 11.89 -2.99 -7.71
C ALA A 217 11.41 -2.42 -9.05
N ASP A 218 11.50 -3.23 -10.09
CA ASP A 218 11.04 -2.91 -11.44
C ASP A 218 9.63 -3.46 -11.72
N ALA A 219 9.16 -3.26 -12.95
CA ALA A 219 7.86 -3.75 -13.40
C ALA A 219 7.80 -5.28 -13.53
N ALA A 220 8.95 -5.94 -13.73
CA ALA A 220 9.08 -7.40 -13.79
C ALA A 220 9.10 -8.05 -12.40
N ARG A 221 9.05 -7.25 -11.33
CA ARG A 221 9.15 -7.64 -9.92
C ARG A 221 10.54 -8.13 -9.51
N ASN A 222 11.58 -7.83 -10.29
CA ASN A 222 12.93 -8.03 -9.80
C ASN A 222 13.23 -6.99 -8.72
N GLN A 223 13.98 -7.39 -7.70
CA GLN A 223 14.31 -6.53 -6.58
C GLN A 223 15.81 -6.46 -6.34
N LYS A 224 16.29 -5.25 -6.01
CA LYS A 224 17.64 -5.02 -5.48
C LYS A 224 17.55 -4.35 -4.11
N SER A 225 18.33 -4.87 -3.16
CA SER A 225 18.50 -4.27 -1.84
C SER A 225 19.98 -3.99 -1.59
N VAL A 226 20.29 -2.75 -1.18
CA VAL A 226 21.64 -2.30 -0.84
C VAL A 226 21.63 -1.75 0.57
N ARG A 227 22.57 -2.19 1.40
CA ARG A 227 22.70 -1.68 2.78
C ARG A 227 22.94 -0.17 2.76
N PHE A 228 22.10 0.55 3.50
CA PHE A 228 22.34 1.95 3.80
C PHE A 228 23.21 2.07 5.07
N PRO A 229 24.26 2.91 5.07
CA PRO A 229 25.12 3.07 6.24
C PRO A 229 24.43 3.93 7.32
N ALA A 230 23.38 3.41 7.95
CA ALA A 230 22.80 4.00 9.15
C ALA A 230 23.39 3.37 10.41
N ARG A 231 23.74 4.21 11.37
CA ARG A 231 24.06 3.80 12.75
C ARG A 231 22.85 4.12 13.62
N VAL A 232 22.12 3.07 13.97
CA VAL A 232 20.98 3.15 14.89
C VAL A 232 21.49 3.40 16.31
N LEU A 233 20.96 4.45 16.93
CA LEU A 233 21.23 4.84 18.31
C LEU A 233 20.04 4.48 19.19
N GLU A 234 20.32 3.87 20.33
CA GLU A 234 19.30 3.53 21.30
C GLU A 234 18.76 4.77 22.02
N ARG A 235 17.47 4.74 22.37
CA ARG A 235 16.83 5.75 23.22
C ARG A 235 15.97 5.07 24.26
N VAL A 236 16.10 5.51 25.50
CA VAL A 236 15.23 5.08 26.60
C VAL A 236 14.01 5.99 26.60
N PHE A 237 12.84 5.39 26.51
CA PHE A 237 11.57 6.10 26.57
C PHE A 237 11.03 6.13 28.00
N ARG A 238 10.32 7.22 28.32
CA ARG A 238 9.70 7.39 29.64
C ARG A 238 8.57 6.39 29.83
N LYS A 239 8.29 6.10 31.09
CA LYS A 239 7.13 5.31 31.51
C LYS A 239 6.34 6.13 32.50
N SER A 240 5.02 6.16 32.34
CA SER A 240 4.12 6.86 33.24
C SER A 240 2.86 6.05 33.48
N GLU A 241 2.39 6.10 34.73
CA GLU A 241 1.08 5.59 35.12
C GLU A 241 0.11 6.75 35.19
N LEU A 242 -1.01 6.64 34.46
CA LEU A 242 -2.02 7.68 34.35
C LEU A 242 -3.29 7.22 35.08
N PRO A 243 -3.56 7.74 36.30
CA PRO A 243 -4.77 7.40 37.03
C PRO A 243 -5.99 8.03 36.35
N LEU A 244 -7.01 7.21 36.11
CA LEU A 244 -8.29 7.62 35.56
C LEU A 244 -9.31 7.78 36.69
N SER A 245 -10.02 8.91 36.67
CA SER A 245 -11.14 9.16 37.59
C SER A 245 -12.47 8.77 36.96
N ASP A 246 -13.48 8.46 37.77
CA ASP A 246 -14.85 8.22 37.29
C ASP A 246 -15.33 9.42 36.44
N ALA A 247 -15.05 10.65 36.92
CA ALA A 247 -15.43 11.88 36.22
C ALA A 247 -14.80 11.99 34.82
N PHE A 248 -13.53 11.59 34.66
CA PHE A 248 -12.87 11.59 33.35
C PHE A 248 -13.52 10.58 32.41
N ILE A 249 -13.83 9.37 32.90
CA ILE A 249 -14.48 8.35 32.07
C ILE A 249 -15.88 8.83 31.66
N ASP A 250 -16.68 9.31 32.61
CA ASP A 250 -18.06 9.74 32.36
C ASP A 250 -18.16 10.95 31.43
N GLN A 251 -17.23 11.91 31.55
CA GLN A 251 -17.29 13.17 30.80
C GLN A 251 -16.53 13.14 29.47
N VAL A 252 -15.56 12.24 29.31
CA VAL A 252 -14.67 12.21 28.14
C VAL A 252 -14.79 10.88 27.40
N ALA A 253 -14.51 9.76 28.07
CA ALA A 253 -14.46 8.46 27.40
C ALA A 253 -15.86 7.97 26.94
N VAL A 254 -16.90 8.16 27.76
CA VAL A 254 -18.27 7.75 27.40
C VAL A 254 -18.80 8.50 26.16
N PRO A 255 -18.76 9.85 26.08
CA PRO A 255 -19.21 10.55 24.87
C PRO A 255 -18.43 10.16 23.62
N LEU A 256 -17.12 9.94 23.72
CA LEU A 256 -16.30 9.46 22.60
C LEU A 256 -16.70 8.05 22.15
N ALA A 257 -16.96 7.15 23.11
CA ALA A 257 -17.40 5.81 22.81
C ALA A 257 -18.78 5.81 22.13
N GLU A 258 -19.72 6.64 22.60
CA GLU A 258 -21.04 6.79 21.98
C GLU A 258 -20.95 7.31 20.55
N GLY A 259 -20.16 8.37 20.33
CA GLY A 259 -19.95 8.94 18.99
C GLY A 259 -19.28 7.96 18.01
N ALA A 260 -18.52 6.99 18.52
CA ALA A 260 -17.79 6.01 17.72
C ALA A 260 -18.48 4.62 17.64
N ASP A 261 -19.67 4.47 18.23
CA ASP A 261 -20.37 3.18 18.37
C ASP A 261 -19.50 2.10 19.04
N LEU A 262 -18.90 2.48 20.18
CA LEU A 262 -17.98 1.68 20.99
C LEU A 262 -18.38 1.62 22.47
N SER A 263 -19.60 2.01 22.81
CA SER A 263 -20.07 2.04 24.19
C SER A 263 -20.10 0.64 24.80
N ALA A 264 -19.58 0.52 26.03
CA ALA A 264 -19.66 -0.69 26.84
C ALA A 264 -20.47 -0.43 28.11
N SER A 265 -20.91 -1.52 28.78
CA SER A 265 -21.62 -1.39 30.06
C SER A 265 -20.68 -1.11 31.22
N ASP A 266 -19.42 -1.57 31.13
CA ASP A 266 -18.40 -1.33 32.14
C ASP A 266 -17.56 -0.08 31.79
N PRO A 267 -17.28 0.82 32.76
CA PRO A 267 -16.47 2.02 32.52
C PRO A 267 -15.04 1.74 32.07
N ALA A 268 -14.40 0.67 32.58
CA ALA A 268 -13.04 0.30 32.17
C ALA A 268 -13.04 -0.22 30.73
N GLU A 269 -14.00 -1.08 30.39
CA GLU A 269 -14.19 -1.57 29.01
C GLU A 269 -14.48 -0.41 28.04
N THR A 270 -15.25 0.59 28.47
CA THR A 270 -15.54 1.80 27.67
C THR A 270 -14.26 2.57 27.37
N PHE A 271 -13.46 2.87 28.40
CA PHE A 271 -12.17 3.53 28.19
C PHE A 271 -11.24 2.69 27.31
N GLN A 272 -11.19 1.38 27.52
CA GLN A 272 -10.36 0.47 26.73
C GLN A 272 -10.76 0.50 25.24
N ALA A 273 -12.05 0.46 24.93
CA ALA A 273 -12.54 0.54 23.57
C ALA A 273 -12.14 1.85 22.87
N VAL A 274 -12.20 2.98 23.59
CA VAL A 274 -11.72 4.28 23.07
C VAL A 274 -10.20 4.26 22.89
N ASN A 275 -9.43 3.86 23.90
CA ASN A 275 -7.97 3.96 23.87
C ASN A 275 -7.31 2.97 22.87
N GLU A 276 -7.98 1.86 22.56
CA GLU A 276 -7.45 0.81 21.68
C GLU A 276 -8.13 0.83 20.31
N THR A 277 -9.46 0.68 20.27
CA THR A 277 -10.20 0.52 19.00
C THR A 277 -10.38 1.84 18.28
N LEU A 278 -10.85 2.90 18.96
CA LEU A 278 -10.99 4.22 18.33
C LEU A 278 -9.62 4.77 17.91
N ARG A 279 -8.60 4.59 18.77
CA ARG A 279 -7.22 4.92 18.42
C ARG A 279 -6.79 4.24 17.11
N ALA A 280 -6.95 2.93 16.98
CA ALA A 280 -6.59 2.21 15.76
C ALA A 280 -7.35 2.72 14.52
N ARG A 281 -8.64 3.04 14.65
CA ARG A 281 -9.45 3.64 13.57
C ARG A 281 -8.92 5.03 13.17
N ASN A 282 -8.57 5.87 14.16
CA ASN A 282 -8.00 7.19 13.89
C ASN A 282 -6.61 7.09 13.25
N GLU A 283 -5.74 6.18 13.70
CA GLU A 283 -4.44 5.94 13.07
C GLU A 283 -4.58 5.48 11.60
N ALA A 284 -5.54 4.60 11.29
CA ALA A 284 -5.82 4.20 9.91
C ALA A 284 -6.27 5.39 9.05
N THR A 285 -7.10 6.28 9.62
CA THR A 285 -7.53 7.51 8.93
C THR A 285 -6.34 8.44 8.68
N ILE A 286 -5.43 8.58 9.64
CA ILE A 286 -4.20 9.38 9.49
C ILE A 286 -3.34 8.80 8.36
N GLN A 287 -3.14 7.48 8.33
CA GLN A 287 -2.37 6.81 7.28
C GLN A 287 -2.97 7.05 5.89
N GLU A 288 -4.29 6.89 5.73
CA GLU A 288 -4.99 7.17 4.46
C GLU A 288 -4.76 8.62 4.00
N ARG A 289 -4.80 9.59 4.92
CA ARG A 289 -4.63 11.02 4.58
C ARG A 289 -3.20 11.40 4.22
N LEU A 290 -2.20 10.60 4.61
CA LEU A 290 -0.80 10.82 4.27
C LEU A 290 -0.45 10.31 2.87
N GLU A 291 -1.29 9.45 2.27
CA GLU A 291 -1.09 8.98 0.91
C GLU A 291 -1.16 10.12 -0.11
N GLY A 292 -0.28 10.09 -1.12
CA GLY A 292 -0.30 11.07 -2.21
C GLY A 292 0.15 12.49 -1.82
N GLY A 293 0.83 12.65 -0.68
CA GLY A 293 1.47 13.91 -0.30
C GLY A 293 2.51 14.41 -1.32
N SER A 294 2.95 15.66 -1.16
CA SER A 294 3.87 16.32 -2.08
C SER A 294 5.19 15.54 -2.23
N GLU A 295 5.62 15.31 -3.46
CA GLU A 295 6.93 14.73 -3.76
C GLU A 295 8.09 15.75 -3.64
N GLN A 296 7.77 17.01 -3.36
CA GLN A 296 8.74 18.09 -3.19
C GLN A 296 8.68 18.65 -1.77
N PRO A 297 9.82 19.08 -1.19
CA PRO A 297 9.81 19.72 0.12
C PRO A 297 9.12 21.09 0.03
N LEU A 298 8.14 21.32 0.91
CA LEU A 298 7.38 22.57 1.05
C LEU A 298 7.92 23.46 2.18
N TRP A 299 8.89 22.98 2.94
CA TRP A 299 9.49 23.68 4.09
C TRP A 299 10.93 24.11 3.81
N THR A 300 11.40 25.06 4.62
CA THR A 300 12.79 25.49 4.62
C THR A 300 13.31 25.60 6.05
N GLY A 301 14.46 25.01 6.34
CA GLY A 301 15.07 25.08 7.67
C GLY A 301 14.33 24.24 8.71
N ALA A 302 14.54 24.58 9.98
CA ALA A 302 13.91 23.90 11.11
C ALA A 302 12.49 24.40 11.34
N PHE A 303 11.66 23.50 11.87
CA PHE A 303 10.30 23.78 12.27
C PHE A 303 10.27 24.50 13.62
N GLN A 304 9.15 25.16 13.90
CA GLN A 304 8.94 25.88 15.14
C GLN A 304 8.12 25.06 16.12
N GLN A 305 8.67 24.84 17.33
CA GLN A 305 7.84 24.42 18.47
C GLN A 305 6.81 25.51 18.77
N TRP A 306 5.59 25.12 19.15
CA TRP A 306 4.52 26.07 19.51
C TRP A 306 5.02 27.15 20.49
N PRO A 307 5.07 28.43 20.08
CA PRO A 307 5.76 29.47 20.85
C PRO A 307 5.18 29.69 22.24
N GLY A 308 6.05 29.83 23.24
CA GLY A 308 5.65 30.11 24.62
C GLY A 308 5.00 28.92 25.35
N SER A 309 4.95 27.74 24.72
CA SER A 309 4.39 26.54 25.34
C SER A 309 5.36 25.86 26.32
N GLN A 310 4.78 25.16 27.31
CA GLN A 310 5.49 24.28 28.22
C GLN A 310 5.28 22.82 27.80
N VAL A 311 6.36 22.03 27.81
CA VAL A 311 6.30 20.59 27.55
C VAL A 311 5.76 19.86 28.77
N MET A 312 4.63 19.18 28.61
CA MET A 312 3.96 18.40 29.66
C MET A 312 4.27 16.91 29.55
N SER A 313 4.25 16.37 28.33
CA SER A 313 4.64 14.98 28.03
C SER A 313 5.43 14.92 26.72
N ARG A 314 6.18 13.84 26.52
CA ARG A 314 7.19 13.72 25.47
C ARG A 314 6.97 12.48 24.62
N PHE A 315 7.55 12.54 23.43
CA PHE A 315 7.48 11.50 22.43
C PHE A 315 7.84 10.10 22.95
N ALA A 316 7.02 9.15 22.51
CA ALA A 316 7.09 7.71 22.74
C ALA A 316 7.10 7.31 24.22
N GLU A 317 6.58 8.15 25.11
CA GLU A 317 6.30 7.79 26.49
C GLU A 317 5.32 6.61 26.55
N HIS A 318 5.68 5.55 27.27
CA HIS A 318 4.81 4.39 27.52
C HIS A 318 3.88 4.73 28.68
N ARG A 319 2.59 4.80 28.37
CA ARG A 319 1.52 5.13 29.31
C ARG A 319 0.78 3.86 29.70
N THR A 320 0.65 3.63 31.01
CA THR A 320 -0.26 2.62 31.57
C THR A 320 -1.42 3.36 32.22
N TYR A 321 -2.64 3.09 31.78
CA TYR A 321 -3.84 3.72 32.31
C TYR A 321 -4.40 2.87 33.45
N VAL A 322 -4.56 3.49 34.63
CA VAL A 322 -4.95 2.81 35.86
C VAL A 322 -6.31 3.32 36.31
N TYR A 323 -7.28 2.43 36.45
CA TYR A 323 -8.62 2.78 36.92
C TYR A 323 -8.94 1.96 38.17
N ARG A 324 -9.32 2.65 39.24
CA ARG A 324 -9.62 2.06 40.56
C ARG A 324 -8.52 1.13 41.11
N GLY A 325 -7.27 1.48 40.82
CA GLY A 325 -6.08 0.77 41.30
C GLY A 325 -5.59 -0.35 40.38
N GLU A 326 -6.33 -0.67 39.32
CA GLU A 326 -5.98 -1.73 38.38
C GLU A 326 -5.55 -1.14 37.02
N PRO A 327 -4.49 -1.67 36.37
CA PRO A 327 -4.15 -1.29 35.01
C PRO A 327 -5.19 -1.85 34.03
N ILE A 328 -5.82 -0.97 33.24
CA ILE A 328 -6.91 -1.36 32.34
C ILE A 328 -6.54 -1.26 30.86
N SER A 329 -5.54 -0.46 30.50
CA SER A 329 -5.06 -0.33 29.12
C SER A 329 -3.68 0.31 29.08
N GLU A 330 -2.99 0.20 27.94
CA GLU A 330 -1.69 0.83 27.70
C GLU A 330 -1.67 1.53 26.34
N ALA A 331 -0.84 2.56 26.21
CA ALA A 331 -0.56 3.18 24.93
C ALA A 331 0.85 3.77 24.90
N ARG A 332 1.35 4.06 23.69
CA ARG A 332 2.50 4.95 23.51
C ARG A 332 2.02 6.31 23.07
N HIS A 333 2.61 7.34 23.66
CA HIS A 333 2.32 8.72 23.32
C HIS A 333 3.19 9.16 22.14
N TYR A 334 2.63 9.13 20.92
CA TYR A 334 3.37 9.44 19.70
C TYR A 334 3.44 10.93 19.36
N GLY A 335 3.72 11.78 20.36
CA GLY A 335 3.83 13.21 20.16
C GLY A 335 4.37 13.94 21.39
N PHE A 336 4.16 15.23 21.44
CA PHE A 336 4.42 16.10 22.58
C PHE A 336 3.09 16.71 23.01
N ASP A 337 2.84 16.73 24.31
CA ASP A 337 1.74 17.49 24.86
C ASP A 337 2.30 18.83 25.34
N LEU A 338 1.83 19.91 24.73
CA LEU A 338 2.30 21.27 24.92
C LEU A 338 1.18 22.10 25.54
N ALA A 339 1.43 22.74 26.67
CA ALA A 339 0.45 23.58 27.35
C ALA A 339 0.80 25.06 27.24
N ALA A 340 -0.21 25.91 27.09
CA ALA A 340 -0.09 27.37 27.12
C ALA A 340 -1.27 27.96 27.92
N THR A 341 -1.56 29.25 27.74
CA THR A 341 -2.83 29.80 28.22
C THR A 341 -3.99 29.13 27.50
N ALA A 342 -5.10 28.87 28.21
CA ALA A 342 -6.26 28.21 27.62
C ALA A 342 -6.75 28.94 26.36
N HIS A 343 -7.12 28.17 25.34
CA HIS A 343 -7.51 28.62 24.01
C HIS A 343 -6.46 29.49 23.31
N ALA A 344 -5.17 29.32 23.63
CA ALA A 344 -4.11 30.06 22.97
C ALA A 344 -4.08 29.72 21.46
N PRO A 345 -3.81 30.71 20.58
CA PRO A 345 -3.65 30.46 19.16
C PRO A 345 -2.55 29.43 18.89
N VAL A 346 -2.89 28.37 18.15
CA VAL A 346 -1.96 27.35 17.66
C VAL A 346 -1.52 27.75 16.26
N THR A 347 -0.21 27.65 16.02
CA THR A 347 0.40 28.05 14.75
C THR A 347 1.06 26.87 14.05
N ALA A 348 1.01 26.85 12.71
CA ALA A 348 1.72 25.86 11.91
C ALA A 348 3.23 25.86 12.22
N ALA A 349 3.78 24.69 12.53
CA ALA A 349 5.20 24.50 12.86
C ALA A 349 6.12 24.74 11.65
N GLY A 350 5.59 24.61 10.43
CA GLY A 350 6.33 24.81 9.17
C GLY A 350 5.37 25.04 8.02
N ALA A 351 5.90 25.46 6.88
CA ALA A 351 5.12 25.63 5.66
C ALA A 351 4.70 24.29 5.06
N GLY A 352 3.51 24.22 4.47
CA GLY A 352 2.97 22.99 3.91
C GLY A 352 1.52 23.16 3.49
N ARG A 353 0.85 22.03 3.22
CA ARG A 353 -0.53 21.98 2.79
C ARG A 353 -1.38 21.19 3.78
N VAL A 354 -2.53 21.73 4.16
CA VAL A 354 -3.47 21.05 5.07
C VAL A 354 -4.09 19.85 4.37
N ILE A 355 -3.91 18.65 4.93
CA ILE A 355 -4.44 17.38 4.42
C ILE A 355 -5.56 16.80 5.29
N LEU A 356 -5.71 17.29 6.53
CA LEU A 356 -6.84 17.00 7.41
C LEU A 356 -7.16 18.24 8.26
N ALA A 357 -8.44 18.56 8.43
CA ALA A 357 -8.95 19.64 9.28
C ALA A 357 -10.39 19.30 9.71
N GLU A 358 -10.54 18.39 10.66
CA GLU A 358 -11.85 17.88 11.13
C GLU A 358 -11.74 17.28 12.54
N ASP A 359 -12.87 16.94 13.16
CA ASP A 359 -12.89 16.14 14.38
C ASP A 359 -12.50 14.68 14.07
N LEU A 360 -11.41 14.22 14.70
CA LEU A 360 -10.81 12.91 14.51
C LEU A 360 -10.87 12.08 15.80
N GLY A 361 -12.02 12.08 16.47
CA GLY A 361 -12.33 11.18 17.59
C GLY A 361 -11.36 11.37 18.76
N LEU A 362 -10.42 10.43 18.95
CA LEU A 362 -9.45 10.50 20.04
C LEU A 362 -8.61 11.78 19.99
N TYR A 363 -8.26 12.25 18.79
CA TYR A 363 -7.50 13.49 18.61
C TYR A 363 -8.35 14.76 18.71
N GLY A 364 -9.68 14.64 18.83
CA GLY A 364 -10.59 15.80 18.80
C GLY A 364 -10.49 16.56 17.48
N ASN A 365 -10.76 17.87 17.51
CA ASN A 365 -10.48 18.71 16.33
C ASN A 365 -8.98 18.66 16.04
N CYS A 366 -8.66 18.20 14.84
CA CYS A 366 -7.32 17.87 14.43
C CYS A 366 -6.99 18.59 13.13
N VAL A 367 -5.75 19.08 13.01
CA VAL A 367 -5.16 19.53 11.76
C VAL A 367 -3.97 18.63 11.45
N ILE A 368 -3.81 18.23 10.19
CA ILE A 368 -2.60 17.60 9.68
C ILE A 368 -2.09 18.39 8.48
N ILE A 369 -0.81 18.74 8.51
CA ILE A 369 -0.14 19.49 7.45
C ILE A 369 0.91 18.60 6.80
N ASP A 370 0.76 18.35 5.50
CA ASP A 370 1.79 17.75 4.66
C ASP A 370 2.87 18.79 4.35
N HIS A 371 4.10 18.47 4.67
CA HIS A 371 5.27 19.28 4.33
C HIS A 371 5.94 18.76 3.06
N GLY A 372 5.60 17.56 2.59
CA GLY A 372 6.19 16.90 1.43
C GLY A 372 7.32 15.94 1.79
N LEU A 373 7.78 15.16 0.79
CA LEU A 373 8.73 14.05 0.97
C LEU A 373 8.30 13.05 2.07
N GLY A 374 6.99 12.89 2.26
CA GLY A 374 6.40 12.05 3.30
C GLY A 374 6.55 12.59 4.73
N LEU A 375 6.90 13.88 4.92
CA LEU A 375 6.92 14.53 6.24
C LEU A 375 5.60 15.24 6.50
N ALA A 376 4.98 15.01 7.65
CA ALA A 376 3.79 15.73 8.08
C ALA A 376 3.85 16.12 9.55
N SER A 377 3.08 17.14 9.94
CA SER A 377 2.83 17.49 11.34
C SER A 377 1.35 17.37 11.68
N LEU A 378 1.05 16.95 12.91
CA LEU A 378 -0.30 16.76 13.44
C LEU A 378 -0.51 17.68 14.67
N TYR A 379 -1.69 18.29 14.75
CA TYR A 379 -2.12 19.23 15.79
C TYR A 379 -3.49 18.78 16.31
N GLY A 380 -3.53 18.13 17.47
CA GLY A 380 -4.75 17.60 18.08
C GLY A 380 -5.26 18.41 19.28
N HIS A 381 -6.46 18.03 19.73
CA HIS A 381 -7.21 18.59 20.86
C HIS A 381 -7.65 20.05 20.67
N LEU A 382 -7.75 20.54 19.43
CA LEU A 382 -8.06 21.95 19.18
C LEU A 382 -9.49 22.28 19.61
N SER A 383 -9.73 23.52 20.07
CA SER A 383 -11.09 24.02 20.34
C SER A 383 -11.74 24.63 19.11
N ALA A 384 -10.94 25.12 18.17
CA ALA A 384 -11.38 25.71 16.91
C ALA A 384 -10.37 25.41 15.79
N LEU A 385 -10.88 25.34 14.56
CA LEU A 385 -10.11 25.16 13.33
C LEU A 385 -10.22 26.44 12.48
N ASP A 386 -9.09 27.06 12.17
CA ASP A 386 -9.03 28.29 11.35
C ASP A 386 -8.61 28.04 9.90
N VAL A 387 -8.41 26.77 9.53
CA VAL A 387 -7.98 26.31 8.21
C VAL A 387 -8.84 25.14 7.75
N ALA A 388 -8.84 24.90 6.43
CA ALA A 388 -9.54 23.79 5.80
C ALA A 388 -8.57 22.92 4.97
N VAL A 389 -9.00 21.69 4.67
CA VAL A 389 -8.26 20.80 3.76
C VAL A 389 -8.02 21.47 2.42
N GLY A 390 -6.77 21.45 1.98
CA GLY A 390 -6.34 22.08 0.74
C GLY A 390 -5.65 23.43 0.90
N ASP A 391 -5.74 24.07 2.08
CA ASP A 391 -5.09 25.34 2.34
C ASP A 391 -3.56 25.19 2.37
N ASP A 392 -2.86 26.09 1.69
CA ASP A 392 -1.42 26.27 1.85
C ASP A 392 -1.16 27.20 3.05
N VAL A 393 -0.28 26.78 3.95
CA VAL A 393 0.07 27.52 5.16
C VAL A 393 1.56 27.79 5.22
N VAL A 394 1.93 28.89 5.89
CA VAL A 394 3.32 29.23 6.17
C VAL A 394 3.65 29.00 7.64
N GLN A 395 4.93 28.81 7.95
CA GLN A 395 5.39 28.68 9.33
C GLN A 395 4.93 29.86 10.19
N GLY A 396 4.36 29.58 11.36
CA GLY A 396 3.87 30.58 12.30
C GLY A 396 2.45 31.12 11.98
N GLN A 397 1.83 30.69 10.88
CA GLN A 397 0.44 31.03 10.58
C GLN A 397 -0.49 30.39 11.61
N PRO A 398 -1.45 31.14 12.20
CA PRO A 398 -2.51 30.56 13.03
C PRO A 398 -3.35 29.54 12.25
N ILE A 399 -3.64 28.41 12.88
CA ILE A 399 -4.42 27.30 12.29
C ILE A 399 -5.60 26.88 13.17
N GLY A 400 -5.74 27.47 14.36
CA GLY A 400 -6.77 27.17 15.32
C GLY A 400 -6.39 27.61 16.73
N ASN A 401 -7.11 27.11 17.72
CA ASN A 401 -6.86 27.37 19.14
C ASN A 401 -6.69 26.07 19.90
N SER A 402 -5.83 26.07 20.93
CA SER A 402 -5.72 24.93 21.84
C SER A 402 -7.04 24.66 22.56
N GLY A 403 -7.20 23.44 23.07
CA GLY A 403 -8.43 23.03 23.74
C GLY A 403 -8.27 21.67 24.37
N ASP A 404 -9.41 21.07 24.67
CA ASP A 404 -9.56 19.80 25.37
C ASP A 404 -10.55 18.86 24.65
N THR A 405 -10.73 19.03 23.34
CA THR A 405 -11.56 18.13 22.54
C THR A 405 -10.89 16.76 22.36
N GLY A 406 -11.69 15.71 22.14
CA GLY A 406 -11.16 14.34 22.04
C GLY A 406 -10.79 13.76 23.40
N LEU A 407 -9.82 12.85 23.42
CA LEU A 407 -9.35 12.20 24.66
C LEU A 407 -8.30 13.05 25.38
N ALA A 408 -8.74 14.19 25.92
CA ALA A 408 -7.89 15.15 26.63
C ALA A 408 -8.36 15.34 28.09
N ALA A 409 -7.40 15.51 29.01
CA ALA A 409 -7.68 15.76 30.44
C ALA A 409 -7.60 17.25 30.82
N GLY A 410 -7.68 18.15 29.83
CA GLY A 410 -7.57 19.60 29.98
C GLY A 410 -6.92 20.25 28.76
N ASP A 411 -6.91 21.58 28.73
CA ASP A 411 -6.42 22.35 27.57
C ASP A 411 -4.92 22.12 27.32
N HIS A 412 -4.62 21.53 26.16
CA HIS A 412 -3.26 21.39 25.65
C HIS A 412 -3.28 21.14 24.13
N LEU A 413 -2.13 21.33 23.50
CA LEU A 413 -1.89 20.89 22.13
C LEU A 413 -1.20 19.53 22.15
N HIS A 414 -1.81 18.53 21.52
CA HIS A 414 -1.08 17.34 21.09
C HIS A 414 -0.38 17.62 19.76
N PHE A 415 0.95 17.60 19.75
CA PHE A 415 1.75 17.87 18.56
C PHE A 415 2.60 16.65 18.17
N ALA A 416 2.57 16.26 16.90
CA ALA A 416 3.41 15.16 16.42
C ALA A 416 4.04 15.46 15.06
N PHE A 417 5.18 14.81 14.80
CA PHE A 417 5.73 14.68 13.44
C PHE A 417 5.60 13.23 12.98
N ILE A 418 5.34 13.07 11.69
CA ILE A 418 5.20 11.78 11.01
C ILE A 418 6.13 11.78 9.80
N VAL A 419 6.91 10.72 9.63
CA VAL A 419 7.71 10.45 8.43
C VAL A 419 7.22 9.15 7.81
N GLY A 420 6.73 9.21 6.57
CA GLY A 420 5.95 8.14 5.97
C GLY A 420 4.70 7.89 6.83
N GLU A 421 4.63 6.71 7.44
CA GLU A 421 3.54 6.33 8.35
C GLU A 421 4.01 6.16 9.80
N ARG A 422 5.21 6.66 10.13
CA ARG A 422 5.85 6.46 11.43
C ARG A 422 6.05 7.78 12.14
N TYR A 423 5.50 7.88 13.35
CA TYR A 423 5.75 9.01 14.24
C TYR A 423 7.23 9.08 14.64
N VAL A 424 7.74 10.29 14.72
CA VAL A 424 9.14 10.60 15.01
C VAL A 424 9.24 11.70 16.07
N ASP A 425 10.37 11.76 16.76
CA ASP A 425 10.60 12.74 17.82
C ASP A 425 10.63 14.18 17.28
N PRO A 426 9.69 15.05 17.68
CA PRO A 426 9.68 16.44 17.29
C PRO A 426 10.93 17.25 17.64
N LEU A 427 11.68 16.85 18.67
CA LEU A 427 12.91 17.56 19.06
C LEU A 427 13.93 17.65 17.93
N GLU A 428 13.99 16.64 17.06
CA GLU A 428 14.89 16.61 15.92
C GLU A 428 14.52 17.71 14.91
N TRP A 429 13.24 17.80 14.57
CA TRP A 429 12.72 18.75 13.58
C TRP A 429 12.67 20.20 14.07
N TRP A 430 12.62 20.40 15.39
CA TRP A 430 12.72 21.73 16.01
C TRP A 430 14.17 22.23 16.18
N ASP A 431 15.18 21.35 16.12
CA ASP A 431 16.59 21.76 16.26
C ASP A 431 17.18 22.17 14.90
N PRO A 432 17.50 23.47 14.68
CA PRO A 432 18.08 23.93 13.42
C PRO A 432 19.40 23.27 13.05
N LYS A 433 20.23 22.90 14.05
CA LYS A 433 21.51 22.23 13.80
C LYS A 433 21.28 20.80 13.35
N TRP A 434 20.34 20.10 13.98
CA TRP A 434 19.96 18.76 13.58
C TRP A 434 19.41 18.78 12.16
N VAL A 435 18.40 19.62 11.88
CA VAL A 435 17.77 19.69 10.55
C VAL A 435 18.80 20.03 9.48
N ARG A 436 19.69 20.99 9.72
CA ARG A 436 20.76 21.33 8.78
C ARG A 436 21.67 20.15 8.49
N SER A 437 22.14 19.44 9.51
CA SER A 437 23.16 18.39 9.36
C SER A 437 22.60 17.03 8.91
N HIS A 438 21.36 16.71 9.27
CA HIS A 438 20.73 15.42 8.99
C HIS A 438 19.83 15.46 7.75
N ILE A 439 19.18 16.59 7.46
CA ILE A 439 18.23 16.72 6.34
C ILE A 439 18.73 17.72 5.29
N GLY A 440 19.02 18.97 5.69
CA GLY A 440 19.32 20.07 4.77
C GLY A 440 20.48 19.80 3.82
N VAL A 441 21.61 19.29 4.32
CA VAL A 441 22.76 18.93 3.45
C VAL A 441 22.39 17.88 2.40
N ARG A 442 21.44 16.99 2.69
CA ARG A 442 20.98 15.93 1.77
C ARG A 442 19.92 16.41 0.79
N LEU A 443 19.23 17.51 1.07
CA LEU A 443 18.34 18.16 0.09
C LEU A 443 19.14 18.97 -0.93
N GLU A 444 20.29 19.52 -0.52
CA GLU A 444 21.14 20.37 -1.35
C GLU A 444 22.10 19.60 -2.27
N ARG A 445 22.49 18.37 -1.90
CA ARG A 445 23.69 17.72 -2.47
C ARG A 445 23.49 16.37 -3.07
#